data_AF-A0AA91EMS2-F1
#
_entry.id   AF-A0AA91EMS2-F1
#
_cell.length_a   1.000
_cell.length_b   1.000
_cell.length_c   1.000
_cell.angle_alpha   90.00
_cell.angle_beta   90.00
_cell.angle_gamma   90.00
#
_symmetry.space_group_name_H-M   'P 1'
#
loop_
_entity.id
_entity.type
_entity.pdbx_description
1 polymer ?
#
loop_
_entity_poly.entity_id
_entity_poly.type
_entity_poly.pdbx_seq_one_letter_code
_entity_poly.pdbx_strand_id
1 'polypeptide(L)' 'MCEPECPNHAISMGMDIYEIDAERCTECVGHYDEPTCMKVCPIDNTIIRDPAHLESNEQLWDKFVVLHHADKI' A
#
# COMPACT_ATOMS: atom_id res chain seq x y z
N MET A 1 -1.68 -14.14 0.23
CA MET A 1 -1.58 -13.84 1.68
C MET A 1 -1.54 -12.34 1.93
N CYS A 2 -0.77 -11.56 1.16
CA CYS A 2 -0.71 -10.10 1.29
C CYS A 2 -1.99 -9.35 0.84
N GLU A 3 -2.73 -9.84 -0.16
CA GLU A 3 -3.96 -9.20 -0.67
C GLU A 3 -4.99 -8.86 0.42
N PRO A 4 -5.48 -9.82 1.23
CA PRO A 4 -6.49 -9.53 2.26
C PRO A 4 -5.97 -8.64 3.39
N GLU A 5 -4.65 -8.48 3.52
CA GLU A 5 -4.02 -7.72 4.61
C GLU A 5 -3.81 -6.23 4.25
N CYS A 6 -4.01 -5.85 2.99
CA CYS A 6 -3.87 -4.46 2.56
C CYS A 6 -5.13 -3.67 2.94
N PRO A 7 -5.05 -2.66 3.84
CA PRO A 7 -6.22 -1.92 4.31
C PRO A 7 -6.90 -1.09 3.21
N ASN A 8 -6.17 -0.77 2.14
CA ASN A 8 -6.69 -0.01 1.00
C ASN A 8 -7.11 -0.92 -0.16
N HIS A 9 -7.02 -2.24 -0.03
CA HIS A 9 -7.18 -3.22 -1.12
C HIS A 9 -6.39 -2.84 -2.38
N ALA A 10 -5.14 -2.41 -2.19
CA ALA A 10 -4.25 -1.97 -3.28
C ALA A 10 -3.51 -3.13 -3.96
N ILE A 11 -3.62 -4.36 -3.42
CA ILE A 11 -2.90 -5.53 -3.93
C ILE A 11 -3.90 -6.42 -4.66
N SER A 12 -3.55 -6.91 -5.85
CA SER A 12 -4.37 -7.85 -6.61
C SER A 12 -3.51 -8.83 -7.40
N MET A 13 -4.09 -9.96 -7.82
CA MET A 13 -3.41 -10.92 -8.69
C MET A 13 -3.35 -10.38 -10.12
N GLY A 14 -2.13 -10.11 -10.61
CA GLY A 14 -1.86 -9.76 -12.00
C GLY A 14 -1.80 -11.00 -12.91
N MET A 15 -1.09 -10.86 -14.05
CA MET A 15 -0.98 -11.96 -15.02
C MET A 15 -0.20 -13.16 -14.45
N ASP A 16 0.92 -12.88 -13.80
CA ASP A 16 1.83 -13.92 -13.27
C ASP A 16 2.20 -13.71 -11.79
N ILE A 17 2.12 -12.48 -11.29
CA ILE A 17 2.52 -12.08 -9.93
C ILE A 17 1.45 -11.18 -9.30
N TYR A 18 1.51 -11.03 -7.97
CA TYR A 18 0.73 -9.98 -7.31
C TYR A 18 1.28 -8.60 -7.69
N GLU A 19 0.37 -7.68 -7.98
CA GLU A 19 0.65 -6.31 -8.35
C GLU A 19 0.08 -5.37 -7.28
N ILE A 20 0.78 -4.26 -7.04
CA ILE A 20 0.40 -3.23 -6.08
C ILE A 20 0.05 -1.97 -6.87
N ASP A 21 -1.18 -1.51 -6.72
CA ASP A 21 -1.66 -0.25 -7.28
C ASP A 21 -1.06 0.92 -6.48
N ALA A 22 -0.15 1.67 -7.12
CA ALA A 22 0.53 2.82 -6.53
C ALA A 22 -0.43 3.96 -6.17
N GLU A 23 -1.56 4.11 -6.87
CA GLU A 23 -2.54 5.16 -6.57
C GLU A 23 -3.28 4.89 -5.25
N ARG A 24 -3.30 3.63 -4.79
CA ARG A 24 -4.01 3.20 -3.59
C ARG A 24 -3.09 2.79 -2.44
N CYS A 25 -1.82 2.48 -2.73
CA CYS A 25 -0.85 2.13 -1.71
C CYS A 25 -0.45 3.37 -0.90
N THR A 26 -0.70 3.36 0.40
CA THR A 26 -0.24 4.41 1.33
C THR A 26 0.97 3.95 2.15
N GLU A 27 1.63 2.86 1.76
CA GLU A 27 2.65 2.17 2.58
C GLU A 27 2.16 1.89 4.01
N CYS A 28 0.85 1.68 4.17
CA CYS A 28 0.12 1.57 5.44
C CYS A 28 0.08 2.82 6.33
N VAL A 29 0.65 3.95 5.90
CA VAL A 29 0.47 5.25 6.57
C VAL A 29 -1.03 5.54 6.71
N GLY A 30 -1.42 5.96 7.91
CA GLY A 30 -2.82 6.19 8.31
C GLY A 30 -3.52 4.98 8.95
N HIS A 31 -2.99 3.77 8.77
CA HIS A 31 -3.56 2.53 9.34
C HIS A 31 -2.63 1.84 10.33
N TYR A 32 -1.35 1.69 9.99
CA TYR A 32 -0.35 0.95 10.77
C TYR A 32 1.03 1.62 10.69
N ASP A 33 1.90 1.34 11.66
CA ASP A 33 3.26 1.87 11.69
C ASP A 33 4.19 1.25 10.64
N GLU A 34 3.86 0.05 10.16
CA GLU A 34 4.66 -0.71 9.21
C GLU A 34 3.77 -1.44 8.18
N PRO A 35 4.26 -1.66 6.94
CA PRO A 35 3.51 -2.35 5.89
C PRO A 35 3.10 -3.78 6.27
N THR A 36 1.80 -4.04 6.39
CA THR A 36 1.24 -5.36 6.73
C THR A 36 1.58 -6.41 5.67
N CYS A 37 1.54 -6.03 4.39
CA CYS A 37 1.86 -6.92 3.28
C CYS A 37 3.29 -7.50 3.37
N MET A 38 4.27 -6.71 3.84
CA MET A 38 5.64 -7.19 4.08
C MET A 38 5.70 -8.15 5.27
N LYS A 39 4.94 -7.87 6.35
CA LYS A 39 4.91 -8.73 7.57
C LYS A 39 4.38 -10.13 7.31
N VAL A 40 3.42 -10.27 6.40
CA VAL A 40 2.79 -11.57 6.09
C VAL A 40 3.42 -12.28 4.88
N CYS A 41 4.36 -11.63 4.19
CA CYS A 41 4.98 -12.25 3.02
C CYS A 41 5.91 -13.38 3.48
N PRO A 42 5.76 -14.62 2.99
CA PRO A 42 6.62 -15.72 3.39
C PRO A 42 8.04 -15.64 2.78
N ILE A 43 8.27 -14.70 1.86
CA ILE A 43 9.53 -14.52 1.16
C ILE A 43 10.01 -13.08 1.42
N ASP A 44 11.10 -12.97 2.18
CA ASP A 44 11.72 -11.69 2.50
C ASP A 44 12.13 -10.92 1.22
N ASN A 45 12.02 -9.59 1.27
CA ASN A 45 12.41 -8.67 0.19
C ASN A 45 11.69 -8.91 -1.16
N THR A 46 10.51 -9.53 -1.17
CA THR A 46 9.69 -9.67 -2.39
C THR A 46 8.86 -8.42 -2.68
N ILE A 47 8.45 -7.71 -1.63
CA ILE A 47 7.70 -6.45 -1.74
C ILE A 47 8.70 -5.32 -1.54
N ILE A 48 8.99 -4.60 -2.62
CA ILE A 48 9.96 -3.50 -2.65
C ILE A 48 9.25 -2.18 -2.98
N ARG A 49 9.83 -1.06 -2.55
CA ARG A 49 9.32 0.27 -2.91
C ARG A 49 9.55 0.50 -4.40
N ASP A 50 8.51 0.98 -5.08
CA ASP A 50 8.60 1.32 -6.49
C ASP A 50 9.44 2.60 -6.66
N PRO A 51 10.59 2.54 -7.35
CA PRO A 51 11.43 3.72 -7.58
C PRO A 51 10.75 4.80 -8.43
N ALA A 52 9.72 4.47 -9.20
CA ALA A 52 8.93 5.44 -9.96
C ALA A 52 7.89 6.19 -9.08
N HIS A 53 7.54 5.64 -7.91
CA HIS A 53 6.53 6.17 -7.00
C HIS A 53 7.11 6.37 -5.59
N LEU A 54 8.22 7.10 -5.51
CA LEU A 54 8.81 7.47 -4.22
C LEU A 54 8.02 8.60 -3.58
N GLU A 55 7.37 8.29 -2.47
CA GLU A 55 6.52 9.23 -1.73
C GLU A 55 7.06 9.48 -0.31
N SER A 56 6.90 10.72 0.15
CA SER A 56 7.13 11.10 1.54
C SER A 56 5.96 10.67 2.43
N ASN A 57 6.19 10.61 3.75
CA ASN A 57 5.11 10.33 4.70
C ASN A 57 3.94 11.34 4.61
N GLU A 58 4.22 12.60 4.26
CA GLU A 58 3.19 13.61 4.07
C GLU A 58 2.34 13.30 2.83
N GLN A 59 2.96 12.93 1.70
CA GLN A 59 2.25 12.54 0.48
C GLN A 59 1.39 11.28 0.69
N LEU A 60 1.91 10.29 1.41
CA LEU A 60 1.19 9.06 1.76
C LEU A 60 0.01 9.34 2.70
N TRP A 61 0.18 10.29 3.63
CA TRP A 61 -0.89 10.76 4.51
C TRP A 61 -1.99 11.46 3.72
N ASP A 62 -1.64 12.39 2.82
CA ASP A 62 -2.61 13.07 1.96
C ASP A 62 -3.40 12.07 1.11
N LYS A 63 -2.72 11.07 0.53
CA LYS A 63 -3.37 9.98 -0.19
C LYS A 63 -4.34 9.20 0.70
N PHE A 64 -3.96 8.87 1.93
CA PHE A 64 -4.86 8.23 2.90
C PHE A 64 -6.12 9.08 3.15
N VAL A 65 -5.96 10.38 3.36
CA VAL A 65 -7.10 11.30 3.57
C VAL A 65 -8.01 11.32 2.35
N VAL A 66 -7.47 11.36 1.13
CA VAL A 66 -8.29 11.29 -0.09
C VAL A 66 -9.04 9.96 -0.19
N LEU A 67 -8.40 8.82 0.14
CA LEU A 67 -9.03 7.50 0.01
C LEU A 67 -10.15 7.24 1.04
N HIS A 68 -10.00 7.73 2.28
CA HIS A 68 -10.90 7.38 3.39
C HIS A 68 -11.74 8.55 3.92
N HIS A 69 -11.40 9.78 3.54
CA HIS A 69 -12.00 11.01 4.05
C HIS A 69 -12.29 12.05 2.96
N ALA A 70 -12.44 11.64 1.69
CA ALA A 70 -12.81 12.52 0.58
C ALA A 70 -14.02 13.42 0.90
N ASP A 71 -14.99 12.91 1.65
CA ASP A 71 -16.24 13.63 2.00
C ASP A 71 -16.03 14.79 2.99
N LYS A 72 -14.81 14.94 3.54
CA LYS A 72 -14.45 15.97 4.54
C LYS A 72 -13.46 17.01 4.01
N ILE A 73 -13.12 16.93 2.73
CA ILE A 73 -12.30 17.91 1.99
C ILE A 73 -13.25 18.83 1.21
#